data_AF-A0AA48H049-F1
#
_entry.id   AF-A0AA48H049-F1
#
_cell.length_a   1.000
_cell.length_b   1.000
_cell.length_c   1.000
_cell.angle_alpha   90.00
_cell.angle_beta   90.00
_cell.angle_gamma   90.00
#
_symmetry.space_group_name_H-M   'P 1'
#
loop_
_entity.id
_entity.type
_entity.pdbx_description
1 polymer ?
#
loop_
_entity_poly.entity_id
_entity_poly.type
_entity_poly.pdbx_seq_one_letter_code
_entity_poly.pdbx_strand_id
1 'polypeptide(L)'
;MCACESSRRNRSLGFSLTELLIAVVFTSFLMAGMYKVFTANVSAFSTTLELSGMQRNARWALALLQNDVQQAGYLMPPRVVTELLANTQPAILIETSANAVTLTHSDGTTESIGNPDELQVVMDVPLTTQATVAADTAPGGTSLGCAFASGGALVKSGDIIFVKDSAMELFVASAAPDKDGLVSFTTGGDLQNDYGNNVVNPLISGQVMKAHKKGAEVGFIRPLQVVSYTIQALALDPSNSAATVPCLVRRTRTLGGSWGTAEVIMEGVTSFKLDWSLDGGQTWIRQVNNLATSQWAAIQTATASAFTTLASQSPLAASLPGGMSSATDPFWFNYASVLLKIDVETRTQLRRTEYAKTPNQAAYRTRRETLFVSPRNFALGAP
;
A
#
# COMPACT_ATOMS: atom_id res chain seq x y z
N MET A 1 -2.26 75.22 63.06
CA MET A 1 -2.83 74.06 62.35
C MET A 1 -2.54 74.19 60.86
N CYS A 2 -1.64 73.36 60.34
CA CYS A 2 -1.70 72.72 59.01
C CYS A 2 -0.39 71.94 58.83
N ALA A 3 -0.50 70.64 58.62
CA ALA A 3 0.61 69.74 58.36
C ALA A 3 0.63 69.32 56.88
N CYS A 4 1.77 68.75 56.49
CA CYS A 4 2.09 68.05 55.23
C CYS A 4 2.32 68.95 54.00
N GLU A 5 3.36 68.73 53.19
CA GLU A 5 3.87 67.41 52.77
C GLU A 5 5.39 67.43 52.49
N SER A 6 6.13 66.53 53.15
CA SER A 6 7.57 66.33 52.93
C SER A 6 7.78 65.44 51.69
N SER A 7 7.94 66.06 50.53
CA SER A 7 8.43 65.37 49.33
C SER A 7 9.85 64.86 49.57
N ARG A 8 10.00 63.55 49.81
CA ARG A 8 11.31 62.88 49.81
C ARG A 8 11.84 62.91 48.38
N ARG A 9 12.76 63.83 48.10
CA ARG A 9 13.60 63.80 46.89
C ARG A 9 14.44 62.54 46.91
N ASN A 10 14.05 61.54 46.11
CA ASN A 10 14.92 60.42 45.76
C ASN A 10 16.15 61.00 45.05
N ARG A 11 17.29 61.03 45.74
CA ARG A 11 18.59 61.33 45.13
C ARG A 11 18.90 60.19 44.16
N SER A 12 18.79 60.45 42.87
CA SER A 12 19.31 59.56 41.83
C SER A 12 20.85 59.59 41.92
N LEU A 13 21.42 58.55 42.53
CA LEU A 13 22.85 58.29 42.48
C LEU A 13 23.14 57.77 41.06
N GLY A 14 24.04 58.45 40.34
CA GLY A 14 24.48 58.00 39.01
C GLY A 14 25.28 56.69 39.10
N PHE A 15 25.22 55.88 38.05
CA PHE A 15 25.95 54.61 37.97
C PHE A 15 27.45 54.84 37.72
N SER A 16 28.29 54.07 38.40
CA SER A 16 29.73 54.01 38.11
C SER A 16 29.98 53.32 36.76
N LEU A 17 31.02 53.74 36.04
CA LEU A 17 31.48 53.08 34.80
C LEU A 17 31.79 51.59 35.04
N THR A 18 32.27 51.23 36.23
CA THR A 18 32.52 49.84 36.62
C THR A 18 31.23 49.04 36.83
N GLU A 19 30.18 49.63 37.41
CA GLU A 19 28.88 48.99 37.57
C GLU A 19 28.22 48.71 36.21
N LEU A 20 28.36 49.65 35.26
CA LEU A 20 27.88 49.46 33.90
C LEU A 20 28.61 48.31 33.19
N LEU A 21 29.93 48.22 33.33
CA LEU A 21 30.74 47.14 32.76
C LEU A 21 30.34 45.77 33.30
N ILE A 22 30.15 45.67 34.63
CA ILE A 22 29.71 44.44 35.29
C ILE A 22 28.30 44.05 34.81
N ALA A 23 27.37 45.00 34.68
CA ALA A 23 26.01 44.75 34.19
C ALA A 23 25.99 44.23 32.74
N VAL A 24 26.81 44.81 31.86
CA VAL A 24 26.94 44.35 30.46
C VAL A 24 27.52 42.93 30.40
N VAL A 25 28.51 42.62 31.24
CA VAL A 25 29.08 41.26 31.30
C VAL A 25 28.03 40.25 31.75
N PHE A 26 27.29 40.50 32.84
CA PHE A 26 26.24 39.58 33.31
C PHE A 26 25.10 39.40 32.30
N THR A 27 24.65 40.48 31.68
CA THR A 27 23.60 40.40 30.65
C THR A 27 24.09 39.61 29.42
N SER A 28 25.36 39.72 29.04
CA SER A 28 25.92 38.93 27.94
C SER A 28 25.94 37.43 28.24
N PHE A 29 26.35 37.03 29.45
CA PHE A 29 26.32 35.63 29.89
C PHE A 29 24.89 35.08 29.93
N LEU A 30 23.93 35.87 30.43
CA LEU A 30 22.53 35.48 30.50
C LEU A 30 21.95 35.29 29.09
N MET A 31 22.18 36.24 28.19
CA MET A 31 21.76 36.15 26.79
C MET A 31 22.40 34.97 26.06
N ALA A 32 23.68 34.68 26.31
CA ALA A 32 24.35 33.50 25.75
C ALA A 32 23.70 32.19 26.23
N GLY A 33 23.32 32.10 27.52
CA GLY A 33 22.57 30.98 28.07
C GLY A 33 21.18 30.83 27.44
N MET A 34 20.43 31.93 27.34
CA MET A 34 19.11 31.94 26.71
C MET A 34 19.16 31.56 25.22
N TYR A 35 20.18 32.02 24.49
CA TYR A 35 20.39 31.67 23.09
C TYR A 35 20.53 30.14 22.93
N LYS A 36 21.32 29.48 23.77
CA LYS A 36 21.46 28.02 23.74
C LYS A 36 20.12 27.31 23.97
N VAL A 37 19.36 27.73 24.98
CA VAL A 37 18.02 27.17 25.26
C VAL A 37 17.08 27.37 24.08
N PHE A 38 17.08 28.57 23.48
CA PHE A 38 16.26 28.87 22.32
C PHE A 38 16.61 27.97 21.12
N THR A 39 17.89 27.82 20.80
CA THR A 39 18.33 26.94 19.71
C THR A 39 17.96 25.47 19.95
N ALA A 40 18.06 25.00 21.18
CA ALA A 40 17.63 23.65 21.56
C ALA A 40 16.11 23.48 21.39
N ASN A 41 15.32 24.47 21.80
CA ASN A 41 13.86 24.45 21.66
C ASN A 41 13.42 24.42 20.19
N VAL A 42 14.07 25.22 19.31
CA VAL A 42 13.78 25.21 17.87
C VAL A 42 14.14 23.85 17.25
N SER A 43 15.31 23.28 17.58
CA SER A 43 15.70 21.95 17.09
C SER A 43 14.71 20.86 17.55
N ALA A 44 14.35 20.86 18.83
CA ALA A 44 13.40 19.91 19.40
C ALA A 44 12.01 20.03 18.74
N PHE A 45 11.55 21.25 18.48
CA PHE A 45 10.29 21.51 17.77
C PHE A 45 10.32 20.95 16.34
N SER A 46 11.40 21.22 15.59
CA SER A 46 11.56 20.69 14.22
C SER A 46 11.56 19.15 14.18
N THR A 47 12.29 18.50 15.09
CA THR A 47 12.34 17.03 15.18
C THR A 47 10.97 16.45 15.55
N THR A 48 10.22 17.12 16.41
CA THR A 48 8.87 16.70 16.79
C THR A 48 7.90 16.80 15.63
N LEU A 49 7.99 17.87 14.84
CA LEU A 49 7.19 18.03 13.62
C LEU A 49 7.51 16.95 12.58
N GLU A 50 8.79 16.73 12.29
CA GLU A 50 9.23 15.67 11.36
C GLU A 50 8.69 14.30 11.79
N LEU A 51 8.84 13.95 13.07
CA LEU A 51 8.38 12.68 13.62
C LEU A 51 6.85 12.54 13.59
N SER A 52 6.11 13.64 13.77
CA SER A 52 4.65 13.67 13.65
C SER A 52 4.20 13.44 12.20
N GLY A 53 4.90 14.06 11.24
CA GLY A 53 4.68 13.84 9.81
C GLY A 53 4.92 12.39 9.40
N MET A 54 6.06 11.82 9.80
CA MET A 54 6.39 10.42 9.54
C MET A 54 5.32 9.46 10.05
N GLN A 55 4.86 9.63 11.29
CA GLN A 55 3.81 8.79 11.87
C GLN A 55 2.47 8.93 11.14
N ARG A 56 2.12 10.14 10.69
CA ARG A 56 0.87 10.37 9.96
C ARG A 56 0.90 9.64 8.62
N ASN A 57 2.00 9.78 7.89
CA ASN A 57 2.18 9.13 6.60
C ASN A 57 2.25 7.61 6.76
N ALA A 58 2.92 7.11 7.80
CA ALA A 58 2.98 5.68 8.10
C ALA A 58 1.60 5.09 8.40
N ARG A 59 0.79 5.76 9.23
CA ARG A 59 -0.58 5.30 9.52
C ARG A 59 -1.45 5.23 8.28
N TRP A 60 -1.35 6.21 7.38
CA TRP A 60 -2.09 6.18 6.13
C TRP A 60 -1.60 5.06 5.20
N ALA A 61 -0.29 4.93 5.03
CA ALA A 61 0.33 3.90 4.20
C ALA A 61 -0.01 2.48 4.69
N LEU A 62 0.08 2.24 5.99
CA LEU A 62 -0.26 0.96 6.61
C LEU A 62 -1.75 0.67 6.53
N ALA A 63 -2.62 1.69 6.65
CA ALA A 63 -4.06 1.49 6.48
C ALA A 63 -4.43 1.12 5.04
N LEU A 64 -3.77 1.72 4.05
CA LEU A 64 -3.95 1.37 2.63
C LEU A 64 -3.44 -0.05 2.35
N LEU A 65 -2.23 -0.38 2.80
CA LEU A 65 -1.66 -1.73 2.73
C LEU A 65 -2.57 -2.77 3.37
N GLN A 66 -3.08 -2.47 4.57
CA GLN A 66 -4.01 -3.35 5.28
C GLN A 66 -5.28 -3.59 4.46
N ASN A 67 -5.84 -2.55 3.84
CA ASN A 67 -7.04 -2.67 3.03
C ASN A 67 -6.78 -3.56 1.79
N ASP A 68 -5.69 -3.30 1.08
CA ASP A 68 -5.30 -4.07 -0.11
C ASP A 68 -5.03 -5.55 0.22
N VAL A 69 -4.35 -5.83 1.34
CA VAL A 69 -4.14 -7.22 1.81
C VAL A 69 -5.44 -7.86 2.26
N GLN A 70 -6.34 -7.10 2.88
CA GLN A 70 -7.66 -7.61 3.27
C GLN A 70 -8.56 -7.89 2.07
N GLN A 71 -8.37 -7.20 0.94
CA GLN A 71 -9.07 -7.46 -0.33
C GLN A 71 -8.35 -8.50 -1.21
N ALA A 72 -7.25 -9.06 -0.74
CA ALA A 72 -6.50 -10.06 -1.48
C ALA A 72 -7.39 -11.24 -1.88
N GLY A 73 -7.38 -11.57 -3.17
CA GLY A 73 -8.19 -12.64 -3.74
C GLY A 73 -9.70 -12.40 -3.73
N TYR A 74 -10.16 -11.17 -3.44
CA TYR A 74 -11.54 -10.80 -3.68
C TYR A 74 -11.77 -10.62 -5.18
N LEU A 75 -12.51 -11.57 -5.76
CA LEU A 75 -12.84 -11.58 -7.18
C LEU A 75 -14.35 -11.58 -7.37
N MET A 76 -14.83 -10.72 -8.26
CA MET A 76 -16.25 -10.57 -8.56
C MET A 76 -16.54 -10.89 -10.03
N PRO A 77 -17.46 -11.82 -10.34
CA PRO A 77 -18.04 -12.84 -9.47
C PRO A 77 -16.99 -13.90 -9.08
N PRO A 78 -17.28 -14.78 -8.08
CA PRO A 78 -16.45 -15.95 -7.82
C PRO A 78 -16.27 -16.74 -9.12
N ARG A 79 -15.01 -16.93 -9.53
CA ARG A 79 -14.66 -17.60 -10.78
C ARG A 79 -13.36 -18.38 -10.60
N VAL A 80 -13.23 -19.49 -11.32
CA VAL A 80 -11.96 -20.21 -11.41
C VAL A 80 -10.98 -19.35 -12.19
N VAL A 81 -9.76 -19.19 -11.68
CA VAL A 81 -8.74 -18.36 -12.33
C VAL A 81 -7.56 -19.21 -12.76
N THR A 82 -7.74 -19.92 -13.86
CA THR A 82 -6.65 -20.61 -14.57
C THR A 82 -5.56 -19.65 -15.07
N GLU A 83 -5.87 -18.36 -15.22
CA GLU A 83 -4.89 -17.34 -15.60
C GLU A 83 -3.81 -17.11 -14.53
N LEU A 84 -4.11 -17.32 -13.24
CA LEU A 84 -3.10 -17.22 -12.17
C LEU A 84 -2.03 -18.30 -12.32
N LEU A 85 -2.44 -19.52 -12.67
CA LEU A 85 -1.56 -20.65 -13.00
C LEU A 85 -0.69 -20.32 -14.21
N ALA A 86 -1.27 -19.86 -15.31
CA ALA A 86 -0.53 -19.55 -16.54
C ALA A 86 0.58 -18.51 -16.32
N ASN A 87 0.40 -17.62 -15.34
CA ASN A 87 1.35 -16.55 -15.02
C ASN A 87 2.23 -16.83 -13.80
N THR A 88 2.13 -18.02 -13.18
CA THR A 88 2.87 -18.37 -11.95
C THR A 88 2.69 -17.34 -10.82
N GLN A 89 1.50 -16.73 -10.73
CA GLN A 89 1.19 -15.67 -9.78
C GLN A 89 0.10 -16.15 -8.81
N PRO A 90 0.41 -16.49 -7.55
CA PRO A 90 -0.61 -16.75 -6.55
C PRO A 90 -1.34 -15.46 -6.15
N ALA A 91 -2.50 -15.58 -5.51
CA ALA A 91 -3.30 -14.41 -5.13
C ALA A 91 -2.61 -13.49 -4.11
N ILE A 92 -1.71 -14.04 -3.28
CA ILE A 92 -0.73 -13.27 -2.51
C ILE A 92 0.65 -13.86 -2.81
N LEU A 93 1.54 -13.05 -3.35
CA LEU A 93 2.93 -13.38 -3.60
C LEU A 93 3.81 -12.45 -2.77
N ILE A 94 4.82 -13.01 -2.14
CA ILE A 94 5.88 -12.21 -1.54
C ILE A 94 7.22 -12.73 -2.04
N GLU A 95 8.04 -11.80 -2.51
CA GLU A 95 9.33 -12.08 -3.13
C GLU A 95 10.35 -10.99 -2.77
N THR A 96 11.59 -11.17 -3.19
CA THR A 96 12.61 -10.12 -3.07
C THR A 96 12.54 -9.25 -4.31
N SER A 97 12.70 -7.94 -4.17
CA SER A 97 12.77 -7.06 -5.31
C SER A 97 13.93 -7.46 -6.22
N ALA A 98 13.68 -7.53 -7.53
CA ALA A 98 14.68 -7.95 -8.52
C ALA A 98 15.97 -7.10 -8.49
N ASN A 99 15.86 -5.82 -8.14
CA ASN A 99 16.98 -4.89 -8.11
C ASN A 99 17.24 -4.37 -6.69
N ALA A 100 18.52 -4.25 -6.32
CA ALA A 100 18.90 -3.56 -5.09
C ALA A 100 18.60 -2.07 -5.20
N VAL A 101 18.08 -1.48 -4.13
CA VAL A 101 17.78 -0.05 -4.07
C VAL A 101 19.04 0.71 -3.68
N THR A 102 19.52 1.55 -4.59
CA THR A 102 20.65 2.46 -4.34
C THR A 102 20.15 3.89 -4.36
N LEU A 103 20.49 4.63 -3.32
CA LEU A 103 20.16 6.03 -3.15
C LEU A 103 21.34 6.90 -3.51
N THR A 104 21.06 8.05 -4.13
CA THR A 104 22.01 9.12 -4.33
C THR A 104 21.62 10.31 -3.45
N HIS A 105 22.54 10.77 -2.62
CA HIS A 105 22.35 11.93 -1.77
C HIS A 105 22.64 13.24 -2.52
N SER A 106 22.22 14.38 -1.96
CA SER A 106 22.44 15.70 -2.57
C SER A 106 23.92 16.08 -2.70
N ASP A 107 24.81 15.46 -1.92
CA ASP A 107 26.27 15.60 -1.99
C ASP A 107 26.93 14.67 -3.03
N GLY A 108 26.14 13.88 -3.76
CA GLY A 108 26.60 12.91 -4.75
C GLY A 108 27.06 11.57 -4.17
N THR A 109 27.01 11.38 -2.85
CA THR A 109 27.34 10.08 -2.23
C THR A 109 26.20 9.09 -2.41
N THR A 110 26.53 7.79 -2.47
CA THR A 110 25.53 6.72 -2.66
C THR A 110 25.39 5.82 -1.44
N GLU A 111 24.16 5.40 -1.13
CA GLU A 111 23.81 4.48 -0.05
C GLU A 111 23.00 3.31 -0.60
N SER A 112 23.41 2.07 -0.35
CA SER A 112 22.64 0.88 -0.74
C SER A 112 21.75 0.41 0.41
N ILE A 113 20.45 0.27 0.13
CA ILE A 113 19.45 -0.31 1.03
C ILE A 113 19.39 -1.85 0.85
N GLY A 114 20.00 -2.38 -0.21
CA GLY A 114 19.90 -3.79 -0.58
C GLY A 114 18.59 -4.11 -1.30
N ASN A 115 18.22 -5.39 -1.33
CA ASN A 115 16.98 -5.85 -1.96
C ASN A 115 15.85 -5.86 -0.92
N PRO A 116 14.93 -4.87 -0.92
CA PRO A 116 13.72 -4.93 -0.11
C PRO A 116 12.85 -6.12 -0.49
N ASP A 117 11.92 -6.46 0.40
CA ASP A 117 10.84 -7.37 0.01
C ASP A 117 9.86 -6.66 -0.94
N GLU A 118 9.12 -7.44 -1.71
CA GLU A 118 8.04 -7.01 -2.56
C GLU A 118 6.80 -7.84 -2.22
N LEU A 119 5.72 -7.14 -1.84
CA LEU A 119 4.41 -7.74 -1.62
C LEU A 119 3.55 -7.52 -2.85
N GLN A 120 3.00 -8.59 -3.40
CA GLN A 120 2.06 -8.55 -4.50
C GLN A 120 0.76 -9.21 -4.11
N VAL A 121 -0.35 -8.52 -4.41
CA VAL A 121 -1.71 -8.98 -4.13
C VAL A 121 -2.52 -8.89 -5.40
N VAL A 122 -3.27 -9.96 -5.70
CA VAL A 122 -4.21 -10.01 -6.81
C VAL A 122 -5.60 -9.62 -6.30
N MET A 123 -6.22 -8.65 -6.97
CA MET A 123 -7.58 -8.21 -6.68
C MET A 123 -8.25 -7.68 -7.94
N ASP A 124 -9.58 -7.64 -7.96
CA ASP A 124 -10.35 -6.94 -8.97
C ASP A 124 -10.44 -5.44 -8.60
N VAL A 125 -10.12 -4.55 -9.53
CA VAL A 125 -10.05 -3.09 -9.25
C VAL A 125 -11.22 -2.37 -9.94
N PRO A 126 -12.07 -1.65 -9.18
CA PRO A 126 -13.15 -0.86 -9.78
C PRO A 126 -12.55 0.30 -10.59
N LEU A 127 -13.08 0.52 -11.79
CA LEU A 127 -12.71 1.67 -12.61
C LEU A 127 -13.47 2.92 -12.13
N THR A 128 -12.85 4.08 -12.24
CA THR A 128 -13.47 5.39 -11.94
C THR A 128 -14.45 5.87 -13.02
N THR A 129 -14.95 4.94 -13.84
CA THR A 129 -15.87 5.22 -14.95
C THR A 129 -17.28 5.40 -14.43
N GLN A 130 -17.97 6.46 -14.87
CA GLN A 130 -19.36 6.72 -14.54
C GLN A 130 -20.20 6.56 -15.80
N ALA A 131 -21.08 5.56 -15.84
CA ALA A 131 -21.98 5.35 -16.95
C ALA A 131 -23.38 4.95 -16.50
N THR A 132 -24.35 5.20 -17.36
CA THR A 132 -25.73 4.72 -17.21
C THR A 132 -26.18 4.03 -18.47
N VAL A 133 -27.19 3.17 -18.38
CA VAL A 133 -27.81 2.54 -19.54
C VAL A 133 -28.47 3.62 -20.42
N ALA A 134 -28.06 3.71 -21.68
CA ALA A 134 -28.46 4.80 -22.58
C ALA A 134 -29.91 4.70 -23.08
N ALA A 135 -30.43 3.48 -23.21
CA ALA A 135 -31.79 3.18 -23.64
C ALA A 135 -32.28 1.88 -23.00
N ASP A 136 -33.60 1.71 -22.86
CA ASP A 136 -34.21 0.47 -22.36
C ASP A 136 -33.70 -0.72 -23.18
N THR A 137 -33.14 -1.72 -22.50
CA THR A 137 -32.62 -2.91 -23.17
C THR A 137 -33.71 -3.99 -23.27
N ALA A 138 -33.68 -4.72 -24.38
CA ALA A 138 -34.46 -5.94 -24.56
C ALA A 138 -33.53 -7.17 -24.50
N PRO A 139 -34.02 -8.32 -24.03
CA PRO A 139 -33.25 -9.56 -24.07
C PRO A 139 -32.79 -9.91 -25.50
N GLY A 140 -31.59 -10.49 -25.62
CA GLY A 140 -30.97 -10.94 -26.88
C GLY A 140 -29.94 -9.98 -27.49
N GLY A 141 -29.76 -8.77 -26.95
CA GLY A 141 -28.74 -7.83 -27.42
C GLY A 141 -27.31 -8.31 -27.15
N THR A 142 -26.39 -8.17 -28.09
CA THR A 142 -24.96 -8.55 -27.93
C THR A 142 -24.09 -7.42 -27.39
N SER A 143 -24.70 -6.30 -27.04
CA SER A 143 -24.03 -5.10 -26.57
C SER A 143 -24.93 -4.27 -25.66
N LEU A 144 -24.31 -3.46 -24.81
CA LEU A 144 -24.98 -2.49 -23.94
C LEU A 144 -24.69 -1.08 -24.42
N GLY A 145 -25.73 -0.30 -24.71
CA GLY A 145 -25.59 1.14 -24.91
C GLY A 145 -25.33 1.81 -23.56
N CYS A 146 -24.15 2.39 -23.39
CA CYS A 146 -23.74 3.07 -22.17
C CYS A 146 -23.57 4.57 -22.43
N ALA A 147 -24.33 5.39 -21.70
CA ALA A 147 -24.12 6.82 -21.65
C ALA A 147 -23.05 7.14 -20.59
N PHE A 148 -21.82 7.38 -21.03
CA PHE A 148 -20.69 7.71 -20.17
C PHE A 148 -20.72 9.20 -19.78
N ALA A 149 -20.80 9.47 -18.47
CA ALA A 149 -20.59 10.81 -17.92
C ALA A 149 -19.09 11.14 -17.80
N SER A 150 -18.27 10.13 -17.50
CA SER A 150 -16.80 10.25 -17.45
C SER A 150 -16.14 8.87 -17.56
N GLY A 151 -14.88 8.84 -17.98
CA GLY A 151 -14.04 7.63 -17.91
C GLY A 151 -14.29 6.57 -18.98
N GLY A 152 -15.11 6.81 -20.01
CA GLY A 152 -15.37 5.81 -21.08
C GLY A 152 -14.10 5.30 -21.77
N ALA A 153 -13.07 6.15 -21.92
CA ALA A 153 -11.77 5.76 -22.48
C ALA A 153 -10.95 4.80 -21.59
N LEU A 154 -11.33 4.63 -20.31
CA LEU A 154 -10.67 3.71 -19.40
C LEU A 154 -11.14 2.27 -19.61
N VAL A 155 -12.33 2.07 -20.17
CA VAL A 155 -12.91 0.75 -20.42
C VAL A 155 -12.17 0.08 -21.58
N LYS A 156 -11.77 -1.17 -21.37
CA LYS A 156 -11.02 -1.99 -22.31
C LYS A 156 -11.64 -3.38 -22.42
N SER A 157 -11.21 -4.12 -23.44
CA SER A 157 -11.52 -5.54 -23.56
C SER A 157 -11.08 -6.29 -22.29
N GLY A 158 -11.92 -7.20 -21.82
CA GLY A 158 -11.72 -7.99 -20.59
C GLY A 158 -12.25 -7.33 -19.32
N ASP A 159 -12.66 -6.05 -19.36
CA ASP A 159 -13.27 -5.42 -18.19
C ASP A 159 -14.67 -6.02 -17.92
N ILE A 160 -14.99 -6.23 -16.65
CA ILE A 160 -16.28 -6.74 -16.19
C ILE A 160 -17.22 -5.55 -16.04
N ILE A 161 -18.39 -5.67 -16.66
CA ILE A 161 -19.47 -4.69 -16.60
C ILE A 161 -20.53 -5.26 -15.67
N PHE A 162 -21.07 -4.45 -14.77
CA PHE A 162 -22.22 -4.85 -13.94
C PHE A 162 -23.28 -3.74 -13.94
N VAL A 163 -24.52 -4.12 -14.23
CA VAL A 163 -25.66 -3.21 -14.22
C VAL A 163 -26.27 -3.19 -12.82
N LYS A 164 -26.33 -2.00 -12.21
CA LYS A 164 -26.84 -1.79 -10.85
C LYS A 164 -28.34 -1.47 -10.89
N ASP A 165 -29.15 -2.43 -11.29
CA ASP A 165 -30.59 -2.37 -11.15
C ASP A 165 -31.11 -3.57 -10.36
N SER A 166 -32.43 -3.68 -10.18
CA SER A 166 -33.03 -4.83 -9.49
C SER A 166 -32.86 -6.15 -10.24
N ALA A 167 -32.59 -6.11 -11.54
CA ALA A 167 -32.43 -7.29 -12.36
C ALA A 167 -31.02 -7.87 -12.20
N MET A 168 -30.00 -7.02 -12.01
CA MET A 168 -28.56 -7.32 -11.90
C MET A 168 -28.05 -8.30 -12.96
N GLU A 169 -27.21 -7.82 -13.86
CA GLU A 169 -26.55 -8.64 -14.87
C GLU A 169 -25.10 -8.21 -15.04
N LEU A 170 -24.21 -9.19 -15.26
CA LEU A 170 -22.80 -8.95 -15.51
C LEU A 170 -22.44 -9.37 -16.93
N PHE A 171 -21.47 -8.65 -17.51
CA PHE A 171 -20.96 -8.91 -18.85
C PHE A 171 -19.44 -8.76 -18.84
N VAL A 172 -18.78 -9.31 -19.87
CA VAL A 172 -17.36 -9.05 -20.13
C VAL A 172 -17.25 -8.24 -21.41
N ALA A 173 -16.66 -7.06 -21.34
CA ALA A 173 -16.42 -6.20 -22.50
C ALA A 173 -15.49 -6.91 -23.49
N SER A 174 -15.89 -7.03 -24.76
CA SER A 174 -15.02 -7.57 -25.82
C SER A 174 -14.13 -6.52 -26.49
N ALA A 175 -14.41 -5.24 -26.26
CA ALA A 175 -13.66 -4.12 -26.79
C ALA A 175 -13.85 -2.86 -25.92
N ALA A 176 -13.06 -1.83 -26.19
CA ALA A 176 -13.36 -0.49 -25.71
C ALA A 176 -14.72 0.00 -26.28
N PRO A 177 -15.41 0.93 -25.59
CA PRO A 177 -16.67 1.49 -26.09
C PRO A 177 -16.49 2.10 -27.48
N ASP A 178 -17.47 1.91 -28.36
CA ASP A 178 -17.47 2.56 -29.66
C ASP A 178 -17.75 4.07 -29.54
N LYS A 179 -17.79 4.77 -30.69
CA LYS A 179 -18.04 6.22 -30.74
C LYS A 179 -19.43 6.60 -30.23
N ASP A 180 -20.37 5.66 -30.24
CA ASP A 180 -21.74 5.84 -29.81
C ASP A 180 -21.95 5.36 -28.35
N GLY A 181 -20.89 4.95 -27.66
CA GLY A 181 -20.93 4.48 -26.28
C GLY A 181 -21.42 3.03 -26.13
N LEU A 182 -21.48 2.28 -27.21
CA LEU A 182 -21.85 0.87 -27.22
C LEU A 182 -20.68 0.02 -26.71
N VAL A 183 -20.96 -0.83 -25.72
CA VAL A 183 -19.99 -1.80 -25.21
C VAL A 183 -20.44 -3.20 -25.62
N SER A 184 -19.70 -3.80 -26.55
CA SER A 184 -19.95 -5.17 -27.02
C SER A 184 -19.49 -6.19 -25.99
N PHE A 185 -20.18 -7.32 -25.93
CA PHE A 185 -19.85 -8.40 -25.01
C PHE A 185 -19.00 -9.47 -25.68
N THR A 186 -18.23 -10.19 -24.88
CA THR A 186 -17.59 -11.43 -25.32
C THR A 186 -18.64 -12.53 -25.37
N THR A 187 -18.86 -13.12 -26.55
CA THR A 187 -19.75 -14.28 -26.67
C THR A 187 -19.11 -15.46 -25.96
N GLY A 188 -19.81 -16.03 -24.97
CA GLY A 188 -19.24 -16.89 -23.93
C GLY A 188 -18.32 -18.00 -24.44
N GLY A 189 -17.10 -18.04 -23.92
CA GLY A 189 -16.41 -19.30 -23.67
C GLY A 189 -16.92 -19.84 -22.34
N ASP A 190 -17.26 -21.12 -22.28
CA ASP A 190 -17.70 -21.77 -21.05
C ASP A 190 -16.67 -21.56 -19.93
N LEU A 191 -17.06 -20.91 -18.84
CA LEU A 191 -16.22 -20.88 -17.64
C LEU A 191 -16.46 -22.20 -16.89
N GLN A 192 -15.44 -23.06 -16.83
CA GLN A 192 -15.51 -24.31 -16.09
C GLN A 192 -15.45 -24.05 -14.57
N ASN A 193 -16.22 -24.79 -13.77
CA ASN A 193 -15.98 -24.86 -12.32
C ASN A 193 -14.81 -25.78 -11.98
N ASP A 194 -14.49 -25.89 -10.69
CA ASP A 194 -13.45 -26.74 -10.11
C ASP A 194 -13.57 -28.24 -10.46
N TYR A 195 -14.69 -28.66 -11.06
CA TYR A 195 -14.94 -30.04 -11.49
C TYR A 195 -14.90 -30.24 -13.01
N GLY A 196 -14.49 -29.22 -13.78
CA GLY A 196 -14.46 -29.28 -15.24
C GLY A 196 -15.85 -29.26 -15.89
N ASN A 197 -16.90 -28.96 -15.11
CA ASN A 197 -18.24 -28.78 -15.67
C ASN A 197 -18.32 -27.38 -16.27
N ASN A 198 -18.84 -27.28 -17.49
CA ASN A 198 -19.26 -26.00 -18.07
C ASN A 198 -20.31 -25.39 -17.13
N VAL A 199 -19.90 -24.42 -16.32
CA VAL A 199 -20.87 -23.62 -15.61
C VAL A 199 -21.22 -22.52 -16.59
N VAL A 200 -22.44 -22.61 -17.11
CA VAL A 200 -23.16 -21.40 -17.52
C VAL A 200 -23.18 -20.55 -16.26
N ASN A 201 -22.17 -19.69 -16.07
CA ASN A 201 -22.10 -18.84 -14.90
C ASN A 201 -23.33 -17.95 -15.00
N PRO A 202 -24.37 -18.13 -14.17
CA PRO A 202 -25.66 -17.48 -14.38
C PRO A 202 -25.57 -15.95 -14.21
N LEU A 203 -24.38 -15.45 -13.86
CA LEU A 203 -24.07 -14.05 -13.64
C LEU A 203 -23.43 -13.37 -14.85
N ILE A 204 -22.62 -14.06 -15.67
CA ILE A 204 -21.92 -13.46 -16.82
C ILE A 204 -22.54 -13.97 -18.11
N SER A 205 -23.26 -13.08 -18.80
CA SER A 205 -23.92 -13.38 -20.06
C SER A 205 -23.12 -12.88 -21.27
N GLY A 206 -23.15 -13.63 -22.39
CA GLY A 206 -22.63 -13.15 -23.68
C GLY A 206 -23.63 -12.28 -24.46
N GLN A 207 -24.84 -12.11 -23.93
CA GLN A 207 -25.95 -11.33 -24.46
C GLN A 207 -26.76 -10.76 -23.28
N VAL A 208 -27.50 -9.68 -23.50
CA VAL A 208 -28.45 -9.17 -22.51
C VAL A 208 -29.53 -10.23 -22.29
N MET A 209 -29.64 -10.80 -21.10
CA MET A 209 -30.69 -11.77 -20.76
C MET A 209 -31.85 -11.10 -20.02
N LYS A 210 -31.60 -9.95 -19.38
CA LYS A 210 -32.59 -9.22 -18.59
C LYS A 210 -32.86 -7.83 -19.18
N ALA A 211 -34.11 -7.38 -19.10
CA ALA A 211 -34.45 -6.02 -19.51
C ALA A 211 -33.96 -5.02 -18.46
N HIS A 212 -33.11 -4.09 -18.87
CA HIS A 212 -32.58 -3.00 -18.05
C HIS A 212 -33.24 -1.69 -18.47
N LYS A 213 -33.52 -0.82 -17.50
CA LYS A 213 -34.14 0.48 -17.76
C LYS A 213 -33.10 1.55 -18.08
N LYS A 214 -33.45 2.47 -18.97
CA LYS A 214 -32.66 3.68 -19.24
C LYS A 214 -32.37 4.41 -17.92
N GLY A 215 -31.12 4.83 -17.75
CA GLY A 215 -30.66 5.53 -16.56
C GLY A 215 -30.21 4.62 -15.42
N ALA A 216 -30.32 3.29 -15.54
CA ALA A 216 -29.70 2.37 -14.59
C ALA A 216 -28.19 2.59 -14.56
N GLU A 217 -27.59 2.63 -13.37
CA GLU A 217 -26.15 2.81 -13.22
C GLU A 217 -25.40 1.57 -13.71
N VAL A 218 -24.27 1.80 -14.36
CA VAL A 218 -23.36 0.74 -14.82
C VAL A 218 -22.01 0.95 -14.18
N GLY A 219 -21.51 -0.09 -13.53
CA GLY A 219 -20.15 -0.12 -12.99
C GLY A 219 -19.23 -0.96 -13.85
N PHE A 220 -17.95 -0.61 -13.83
CA PHE A 220 -16.89 -1.33 -14.54
C PHE A 220 -15.80 -1.73 -13.56
N ILE A 221 -15.33 -2.96 -13.68
CA ILE A 221 -14.27 -3.54 -12.88
C ILE A 221 -13.22 -4.09 -13.83
N ARG A 222 -11.97 -3.75 -13.57
CA ARG A 222 -10.85 -4.38 -14.24
C ARG A 222 -10.43 -5.62 -13.46
N PRO A 223 -10.59 -6.82 -14.03
CA PRO A 223 -10.27 -8.04 -13.31
C PRO A 223 -8.75 -8.25 -13.17
N LEU A 224 -8.38 -9.08 -12.19
CA LEU A 224 -7.04 -9.67 -12.02
C LEU A 224 -5.90 -8.64 -12.11
N GLN A 225 -6.06 -7.53 -11.38
CA GLN A 225 -4.96 -6.59 -11.22
C GLN A 225 -4.04 -7.05 -10.09
N VAL A 226 -2.74 -7.05 -10.37
CA VAL A 226 -1.70 -7.27 -9.38
C VAL A 226 -1.28 -5.91 -8.84
N VAL A 227 -1.49 -5.71 -7.55
CA VAL A 227 -1.00 -4.55 -6.80
C VAL A 227 0.28 -4.93 -6.09
N SER A 228 1.35 -4.19 -6.34
CA SER A 228 2.68 -4.40 -5.76
C SER A 228 3.07 -3.27 -4.83
N TYR A 229 3.70 -3.63 -3.72
CA TYR A 229 4.35 -2.73 -2.78
C TYR A 229 5.83 -3.08 -2.65
N THR A 230 6.70 -2.13 -2.93
CA THR A 230 8.15 -2.28 -2.77
C THR A 230 8.82 -0.93 -2.52
N ILE A 231 10.08 -0.93 -2.10
CA ILE A 231 10.87 0.30 -1.97
C ILE A 231 11.51 0.62 -3.32
N GLN A 232 11.40 1.87 -3.75
CA GLN A 232 12.10 2.39 -4.91
C GLN A 232 12.80 3.69 -4.58
N ALA A 233 13.99 3.90 -5.16
CA ALA A 233 14.67 5.19 -5.11
C ALA A 233 14.03 6.12 -6.16
N LEU A 234 13.46 7.24 -5.72
CA LEU A 234 12.80 8.21 -6.58
C LEU A 234 13.41 9.61 -6.40
N ALA A 235 13.64 10.30 -7.52
CA ALA A 235 14.04 11.71 -7.53
C ALA A 235 12.78 12.58 -7.44
N LEU A 236 12.46 13.05 -6.24
CA LEU A 236 11.27 13.86 -5.96
C LEU A 236 11.54 15.37 -6.00
N ASP A 237 12.82 15.78 -5.95
CA ASP A 237 13.21 17.18 -6.00
C ASP A 237 13.43 17.64 -7.45
N PRO A 238 12.57 18.52 -8.00
CA PRO A 238 12.74 19.01 -9.37
C PRO A 238 13.98 19.88 -9.55
N SER A 239 14.53 20.45 -8.47
CA SER A 239 15.76 21.25 -8.51
C SER A 239 17.04 20.40 -8.51
N ASN A 240 16.95 19.15 -8.05
CA ASN A 240 18.05 18.20 -8.02
C ASN A 240 17.56 16.79 -8.38
N SER A 241 17.44 16.53 -9.68
CA SER A 241 17.00 15.23 -10.20
C SER A 241 17.99 14.09 -9.97
N ALA A 242 19.22 14.38 -9.51
CA ALA A 242 20.20 13.36 -9.16
C ALA A 242 20.00 12.82 -7.74
N ALA A 243 19.43 13.62 -6.83
CA ALA A 243 19.15 13.19 -5.46
C ALA A 243 17.89 12.32 -5.42
N THR A 244 17.99 11.16 -4.79
CA THR A 244 16.88 10.22 -4.66
C THR A 244 16.52 9.95 -3.21
N VAL A 245 15.23 9.83 -2.94
CA VAL A 245 14.69 9.46 -1.63
C VAL A 245 14.13 8.03 -1.74
N PRO A 246 14.30 7.19 -0.70
CA PRO A 246 13.68 5.87 -0.70
C PRO A 246 12.19 6.03 -0.42
N CYS A 247 11.36 5.52 -1.31
CA CYS A 247 9.92 5.62 -1.23
C CYS A 247 9.31 4.23 -1.25
N LEU A 248 8.36 3.97 -0.34
CA LEU A 248 7.44 2.87 -0.52
C LEU A 248 6.47 3.26 -1.65
N VAL A 249 6.52 2.49 -2.73
CA VAL A 249 5.70 2.71 -3.90
C VAL A 249 4.66 1.63 -4.05
N ARG A 250 3.49 2.03 -4.54
CA ARG A 250 2.43 1.15 -4.99
C ARG A 250 2.43 1.14 -6.52
N ARG A 251 2.43 -0.04 -7.13
CA ARG A 251 2.31 -0.21 -8.59
C ARG A 251 1.16 -1.14 -8.88
N THR A 252 0.54 -0.96 -10.03
CA THR A 252 -0.50 -1.88 -10.51
C THR A 252 -0.14 -2.41 -11.88
N ARG A 253 -0.48 -3.65 -12.15
CA ARG A 253 -0.43 -4.25 -13.49
C ARG A 253 -1.62 -5.16 -13.69
N THR A 254 -1.99 -5.39 -14.95
CA THR A 254 -2.79 -6.55 -15.29
C THR A 254 -1.94 -7.80 -15.16
N LEU A 255 -2.54 -8.92 -14.74
CA LEU A 255 -1.87 -10.21 -14.67
C LEU A 255 -1.12 -10.52 -15.98
N GLY A 256 0.17 -10.89 -15.88
CA GLY A 256 1.04 -11.12 -17.04
C GLY A 256 1.50 -9.86 -17.79
N GLY A 257 0.96 -8.68 -17.45
CA GLY A 257 1.29 -7.40 -18.05
C GLY A 257 2.51 -6.71 -17.45
N SER A 258 2.86 -5.55 -18.02
CA SER A 258 3.91 -4.67 -17.50
C SER A 258 3.44 -3.85 -16.30
N TRP A 259 4.37 -3.51 -15.41
CA TRP A 259 4.11 -2.60 -14.29
C TRP A 259 3.71 -1.21 -14.79
N GLY A 260 2.61 -0.70 -14.24
CA GLY A 260 2.21 0.69 -14.39
C GLY A 260 3.11 1.65 -13.60
N THR A 261 2.77 2.93 -13.68
CA THR A 261 3.50 4.00 -12.97
C THR A 261 3.49 3.76 -11.47
N ALA A 262 4.64 4.01 -10.84
CA ALA A 262 4.78 3.96 -9.39
C ALA A 262 4.11 5.16 -8.71
N GLU A 263 3.18 4.86 -7.81
CA GLU A 263 2.54 5.82 -6.93
C GLU A 263 3.29 5.85 -5.59
N VAL A 264 3.69 7.03 -5.13
CA VAL A 264 4.40 7.17 -3.86
C VAL A 264 3.40 7.13 -2.72
N ILE A 265 3.51 6.10 -1.87
CA ILE A 265 2.64 5.94 -0.70
C ILE A 265 3.31 6.53 0.54
N MET A 266 4.62 6.33 0.67
CA MET A 266 5.37 6.85 1.81
C MET A 266 6.81 7.17 1.43
N GLU A 267 7.30 8.33 1.87
CA GLU A 267 8.70 8.73 1.71
C GLU A 267 9.56 8.32 2.91
N GLY A 268 10.87 8.21 2.67
CA GLY A 268 11.85 7.93 3.71
C GLY A 268 11.79 6.49 4.23
N VAL A 269 11.31 5.54 3.45
CA VAL A 269 11.19 4.13 3.88
C VAL A 269 12.48 3.38 3.59
N THR A 270 13.24 3.03 4.63
CA THR A 270 14.55 2.36 4.49
C THR A 270 14.49 0.84 4.56
N SER A 271 13.42 0.27 5.11
CA SER A 271 13.25 -1.18 5.17
C SER A 271 11.78 -1.53 5.05
N PHE A 272 11.48 -2.53 4.24
CA PHE A 272 10.15 -3.10 4.07
C PHE A 272 10.34 -4.61 4.17
N LYS A 273 9.87 -5.20 5.27
CA LYS A 273 10.06 -6.62 5.58
C LYS A 273 8.73 -7.30 5.83
N LEU A 274 8.55 -8.47 5.23
CA LEU A 274 7.35 -9.29 5.40
C LEU A 274 7.69 -10.65 5.95
N ASP A 275 6.83 -11.18 6.82
CA ASP A 275 6.95 -12.54 7.35
C ASP A 275 5.57 -13.15 7.59
N TRP A 276 5.50 -14.47 7.52
CA TRP A 276 4.28 -15.24 7.66
C TRP A 276 4.28 -16.00 8.98
N SER A 277 3.09 -16.14 9.54
CA SER A 277 2.81 -17.04 10.66
C SER A 277 1.54 -17.84 10.34
N LEU A 278 1.60 -19.15 10.59
CA LEU A 278 0.49 -20.09 10.37
C LEU A 278 -0.15 -20.56 11.69
N ASP A 279 0.33 -20.06 12.82
CA ASP A 279 -0.06 -20.47 14.17
C ASP A 279 -0.55 -19.27 15.02
N GLY A 280 -1.09 -18.25 14.36
CA GLY A 280 -1.64 -17.07 15.03
C GLY A 280 -0.58 -16.14 15.63
N GLY A 281 0.65 -16.18 15.12
CA GLY A 281 1.75 -15.27 15.50
C GLY A 281 2.72 -15.84 16.53
N GLN A 282 2.62 -17.13 16.89
CA GLN A 282 3.54 -17.76 17.84
C GLN A 282 4.91 -18.00 17.21
N THR A 283 4.92 -18.44 15.95
CA THR A 283 6.13 -18.62 15.16
C THR A 283 6.08 -17.85 13.85
N TRP A 284 7.25 -17.36 13.45
CA TRP A 284 7.45 -16.63 12.21
C TRP A 284 8.39 -17.45 11.32
N ILE A 285 8.00 -17.67 10.07
CA ILE A 285 8.69 -18.63 9.18
C ILE A 285 10.16 -18.27 9.04
N ARG A 286 10.53 -17.00 8.86
CA ARG A 286 11.95 -16.63 8.74
C ARG A 286 12.72 -16.87 10.03
N GLN A 287 12.11 -16.58 11.18
CA GLN A 287 12.76 -16.70 12.48
C GLN A 287 13.06 -18.15 12.83
N VAL A 288 12.09 -19.05 12.67
CA VAL A 288 12.25 -20.48 13.02
C VAL A 288 13.27 -21.17 12.12
N ASN A 289 13.35 -20.75 10.85
CA ASN A 289 14.24 -21.36 9.87
C ASN A 289 15.58 -20.63 9.69
N ASN A 290 15.84 -19.59 10.51
CA ASN A 290 17.05 -18.75 10.42
C ASN A 290 17.34 -18.25 8.99
N LEU A 291 16.30 -17.83 8.27
CA LEU A 291 16.37 -17.43 6.86
C LEU A 291 16.66 -15.93 6.71
N ALA A 292 17.54 -15.59 5.79
CA ALA A 292 17.84 -14.19 5.47
C ALA A 292 16.68 -13.54 4.70
N THR A 293 16.64 -12.19 4.70
CA THR A 293 15.52 -11.46 4.12
C THR A 293 15.39 -11.63 2.60
N SER A 294 16.48 -11.89 1.90
CA SER A 294 16.52 -12.08 0.45
C SER A 294 16.20 -13.51 -0.01
N GLN A 295 16.03 -14.49 0.90
CA GLN A 295 15.90 -15.90 0.55
C GLN A 295 14.43 -16.35 0.37
N TRP A 296 13.67 -15.65 -0.47
CA TRP A 296 12.23 -15.93 -0.62
C TRP A 296 11.89 -17.33 -1.14
N ALA A 297 12.71 -17.91 -2.02
CA ALA A 297 12.51 -19.31 -2.44
C ALA A 297 12.62 -20.31 -1.28
N ALA A 298 13.53 -20.06 -0.32
CA ALA A 298 13.67 -20.88 0.87
C ALA A 298 12.50 -20.66 1.84
N ILE A 299 11.98 -19.43 1.91
CA ILE A 299 10.82 -19.10 2.74
C ILE A 299 9.57 -19.78 2.19
N GLN A 300 9.33 -19.72 0.88
CA GLN A 300 8.21 -20.42 0.23
C GLN A 300 8.27 -21.93 0.50
N THR A 301 9.46 -22.53 0.37
CA THR A 301 9.68 -23.95 0.71
C THR A 301 9.35 -24.22 2.19
N ALA A 302 9.86 -23.40 3.11
CA ALA A 302 9.62 -23.57 4.55
C ALA A 302 8.14 -23.39 4.92
N THR A 303 7.44 -22.44 4.31
CA THR A 303 6.02 -22.25 4.53
C THR A 303 5.20 -23.40 3.95
N ALA A 304 5.56 -23.92 2.76
CA ALA A 304 4.92 -25.12 2.21
C ALA A 304 5.10 -26.34 3.13
N SER A 305 6.28 -26.54 3.72
CA SER A 305 6.50 -27.58 4.74
C SER A 305 5.64 -27.38 5.99
N ALA A 306 5.50 -26.14 6.47
CA ALA A 306 4.64 -25.83 7.61
C ALA A 306 3.16 -26.16 7.32
N PHE A 307 2.69 -25.94 6.08
CA PHE A 307 1.36 -26.36 5.63
C PHE A 307 1.13 -27.87 5.70
N THR A 308 2.11 -28.68 5.28
CA THR A 308 1.97 -30.14 5.36
C THR A 308 1.82 -30.62 6.80
N THR A 309 2.46 -29.93 7.76
CA THR A 309 2.33 -30.24 9.18
C THR A 309 0.95 -29.84 9.71
N LEU A 310 0.44 -28.66 9.31
CA LEU A 310 -0.90 -28.19 9.68
C LEU A 310 -2.02 -29.08 9.10
N ALA A 311 -1.83 -29.62 7.88
CA ALA A 311 -2.75 -30.56 7.25
C ALA A 311 -2.96 -31.84 8.09
N SER A 312 -1.94 -32.27 8.85
CA SER A 312 -2.07 -33.40 9.78
C SER A 312 -2.88 -33.10 11.05
N GLN A 313 -3.17 -31.82 11.32
CA GLN A 313 -3.77 -31.32 12.56
C GLN A 313 -5.17 -30.71 12.36
N SER A 314 -5.55 -30.37 11.12
CA SER A 314 -6.85 -29.77 10.80
C SER A 314 -7.45 -30.39 9.51
N PRO A 315 -8.72 -30.86 9.55
CA PRO A 315 -9.40 -31.40 8.37
C PRO A 315 -9.51 -30.41 7.19
N LEU A 316 -9.58 -29.10 7.48
CA LEU A 316 -9.64 -28.03 6.48
C LEU A 316 -8.27 -27.76 5.83
N ALA A 317 -7.17 -28.02 6.55
CA ALA A 317 -5.84 -27.94 5.98
C ALA A 317 -5.48 -29.22 5.18
N ALA A 318 -6.15 -30.35 5.47
CA ALA A 318 -6.00 -31.58 4.71
C ALA A 318 -6.63 -31.53 3.29
N SER A 319 -7.53 -30.58 3.03
CA SER A 319 -8.11 -30.36 1.70
C SER A 319 -7.26 -29.46 0.79
N LEU A 320 -6.10 -28.96 1.25
CA LEU A 320 -5.16 -28.17 0.45
C LEU A 320 -4.41 -29.06 -0.56
N PRO A 321 -4.69 -29.01 -1.87
CA PRO A 321 -4.14 -29.99 -2.81
C PRO A 321 -2.66 -29.79 -3.15
N GLY A 322 -2.03 -28.67 -2.76
CA GLY A 322 -0.66 -28.36 -3.20
C GLY A 322 0.12 -27.24 -2.50
N GLY A 323 -0.33 -26.70 -1.36
CA GLY A 323 0.37 -25.63 -0.63
C GLY A 323 0.30 -24.23 -1.29
N MET A 324 1.14 -23.28 -0.83
CA MET A 324 1.07 -21.86 -1.23
C MET A 324 1.37 -21.56 -2.70
N SER A 325 2.15 -22.43 -3.34
CA SER A 325 2.50 -22.37 -4.76
C SER A 325 1.59 -23.25 -5.61
N SER A 326 0.56 -23.85 -5.02
CA SER A 326 -0.40 -24.67 -5.75
C SER A 326 -1.11 -23.82 -6.77
N ALA A 327 -0.91 -24.18 -8.04
CA ALA A 327 -1.55 -23.48 -9.13
C ALA A 327 -2.97 -24.00 -9.41
N THR A 328 -3.37 -25.13 -8.79
CA THR A 328 -4.74 -25.65 -8.83
C THR A 328 -5.64 -25.01 -7.77
N ASP A 329 -5.06 -24.40 -6.73
CA ASP A 329 -5.79 -23.67 -5.69
C ASP A 329 -4.99 -22.43 -5.24
N PRO A 330 -5.10 -21.31 -5.98
CA PRO A 330 -4.36 -20.09 -5.68
C PRO A 330 -4.87 -19.35 -4.43
N PHE A 331 -6.00 -19.80 -3.83
CA PHE A 331 -6.65 -19.18 -2.66
C PHE A 331 -6.47 -20.01 -1.39
N TRP A 332 -5.32 -20.68 -1.27
CA TRP A 332 -4.95 -21.51 -0.13
C TRP A 332 -5.14 -20.82 1.24
N PHE A 333 -5.05 -19.49 1.33
CA PHE A 333 -5.25 -18.72 2.57
C PHE A 333 -6.72 -18.65 3.03
N ASN A 334 -7.68 -19.09 2.21
CA ASN A 334 -9.07 -19.26 2.63
C ASN A 334 -9.25 -20.50 3.53
N TYR A 335 -8.35 -21.49 3.44
CA TYR A 335 -8.47 -22.75 4.18
C TYR A 335 -7.60 -22.80 5.44
N ALA A 336 -6.68 -21.85 5.60
CA ALA A 336 -5.78 -21.78 6.73
C ALA A 336 -5.66 -20.36 7.28
N SER A 337 -5.69 -20.25 8.61
CA SER A 337 -5.46 -18.98 9.29
C SER A 337 -4.02 -18.54 9.10
N VAL A 338 -3.84 -17.43 8.39
CA VAL A 338 -2.52 -16.85 8.13
C VAL A 338 -2.45 -15.46 8.71
N LEU A 339 -1.38 -15.20 9.44
CA LEU A 339 -1.03 -13.87 9.93
C LEU A 339 0.21 -13.37 9.20
N LEU A 340 0.07 -12.24 8.52
CA LEU A 340 1.16 -11.53 7.86
C LEU A 340 1.67 -10.43 8.81
N LYS A 341 2.98 -10.40 9.02
CA LYS A 341 3.68 -9.32 9.69
C LYS A 341 4.38 -8.46 8.65
N ILE A 342 4.08 -7.17 8.65
CA ILE A 342 4.68 -6.17 7.77
C ILE A 342 5.42 -5.17 8.65
N ASP A 343 6.74 -5.15 8.55
CA ASP A 343 7.62 -4.20 9.24
C ASP A 343 8.07 -3.12 8.25
N VAL A 344 7.71 -1.87 8.54
CA VAL A 344 8.13 -0.69 7.77
C VAL A 344 9.06 0.14 8.63
N GLU A 345 10.30 0.33 8.19
CA GLU A 345 11.26 1.23 8.83
C GLU A 345 11.39 2.51 8.04
N THR A 346 11.26 3.63 8.73
CA THR A 346 11.23 4.98 8.16
C THR A 346 12.34 5.81 8.77
N ARG A 347 12.83 6.82 8.03
CA ARG A 347 13.91 7.71 8.46
C ARG A 347 13.54 9.19 8.33
N THR A 348 14.22 10.03 9.10
CA THR A 348 14.18 11.49 8.93
C THR A 348 14.67 11.91 7.54
N GLN A 349 14.18 13.05 7.04
CA GLN A 349 14.57 13.55 5.72
C GLN A 349 16.04 13.98 5.67
N LEU A 350 16.51 14.63 6.74
CA LEU A 350 17.87 15.14 6.84
C LEU A 350 18.70 14.30 7.81
N ARG A 351 19.98 14.15 7.47
CA ARG A 351 20.98 13.65 8.39
C ARG A 351 21.37 14.78 9.33
N ARG A 352 21.47 14.48 10.63
CA ARG A 352 21.94 15.46 11.62
C ARG A 352 22.98 14.81 12.52
N THR A 353 23.95 15.62 12.97
CA THR A 353 25.01 15.18 13.87
C THR A 353 24.47 14.82 15.25
N GLU A 354 23.38 15.47 15.67
CA GLU A 354 22.67 15.17 16.92
C GLU A 354 22.02 13.76 16.93
N TYR A 355 21.87 13.12 15.76
CA TYR A 355 21.32 11.77 15.65
C TYR A 355 22.38 10.67 15.67
N ALA A 356 23.67 11.02 15.49
CA ALA A 356 24.72 10.03 15.41
C ALA A 356 25.19 9.54 16.78
N LYS A 357 25.53 8.26 16.86
CA LYS A 357 26.15 7.65 18.04
C LYS A 357 27.63 8.04 18.18
N THR A 358 28.25 8.47 17.09
CA THR A 358 29.64 8.89 16.96
C THR A 358 29.73 10.41 16.77
N PRO A 359 30.62 11.12 17.49
CA PRO A 359 30.84 12.54 17.25
C PRO A 359 31.27 12.80 15.80
N ASN A 360 30.80 13.91 15.21
CA ASN A 360 31.14 14.39 13.86
C ASN A 360 30.64 13.55 12.67
N GLN A 361 29.71 12.61 12.87
CA GLN A 361 29.00 11.96 11.76
C GLN A 361 27.54 12.42 11.75
N ALA A 362 26.97 12.63 10.56
CA ALA A 362 25.55 12.92 10.43
C ALA A 362 24.81 11.60 10.22
N ALA A 363 23.79 11.32 11.03
CA ALA A 363 23.01 10.10 10.93
C ALA A 363 21.52 10.43 10.72
N TYR A 364 20.77 9.43 10.25
CA TYR A 364 19.33 9.49 10.25
C TYR A 364 18.77 8.95 11.56
N ARG A 365 17.64 9.50 12.00
CA ARG A 365 16.85 8.86 13.04
C ARG A 365 15.83 7.94 12.38
N THR A 366 15.83 6.66 12.73
CA THR A 366 14.89 5.68 12.19
C THR A 366 13.79 5.31 13.17
N ARG A 367 12.66 4.87 12.64
CA ARG A 367 11.53 4.31 13.40
C ARG A 367 10.92 3.16 12.63
N ARG A 368 10.68 2.06 13.34
CA ARG A 368 9.95 0.90 12.82
C ARG A 368 8.51 0.93 13.27
N GLU A 369 7.60 0.68 12.34
CA GLU A 369 6.19 0.42 12.59
C GLU A 369 5.85 -0.98 12.06
N THR A 370 5.03 -1.72 12.80
CA THR A 370 4.67 -3.10 12.49
C THR A 370 3.16 -3.20 12.34
N LEU A 371 2.72 -3.76 11.22
CA LEU A 371 1.32 -4.11 10.96
C LEU A 371 1.19 -5.64 10.99
N PHE A 372 0.22 -6.11 11.77
CA PHE A 372 -0.24 -7.50 11.71
C PHE A 372 -1.58 -7.52 10.98
N VAL A 373 -1.65 -8.27 9.89
CA VAL A 373 -2.85 -8.36 9.08
C VAL A 373 -3.07 -9.80 8.63
N SER A 374 -4.33 -10.22 8.65
CA SER A 374 -4.76 -11.47 8.04
C SER A 374 -5.61 -11.12 6.82
N PRO A 375 -5.39 -11.75 5.65
CA PRO A 375 -6.29 -11.58 4.51
C PRO A 375 -7.70 -12.03 4.92
N ARG A 376 -8.73 -11.37 4.40
CA ARG A 376 -10.10 -11.78 4.72
C ARG A 376 -10.40 -13.07 3.98
N ASN A 377 -10.96 -14.03 4.72
CA ASN A 377 -11.55 -15.19 4.10
C ASN A 377 -12.89 -14.78 3.48
N PHE A 378 -12.90 -14.53 2.18
CA PHE A 378 -14.12 -14.19 1.43
C PHE A 378 -14.93 -15.42 1.02
N ALA A 379 -14.57 -16.63 1.49
CA ALA A 379 -15.33 -17.84 1.24
C ALA A 379 -16.66 -17.87 2.02
N LEU A 380 -17.61 -17.01 1.63
CA LEU A 380 -19.03 -17.36 1.72
C LEU A 380 -19.31 -18.25 0.50
N GLY A 381 -19.07 -19.55 0.67
CA GLY A 381 -19.31 -20.56 -0.37
C GLY A 381 -18.10 -20.88 -1.25
N ALA A 382 -16.96 -21.22 -0.64
CA ALA A 382 -16.17 -22.29 -1.27
C ALA A 382 -17.08 -23.54 -1.28
N PRO A 383 -17.21 -24.25 -2.41
CA PRO A 383 -18.10 -25.42 -2.52
C PRO A 383 -17.82 -26.47 -1.44
#